data_AF-A0A2E0X820-F1
#
_entry.id   AF-A0A2E0X820-F1
#
_cell.length_a   1.000
_cell.length_b   1.000
_cell.length_c   1.000
_cell.angle_alpha   90.00
_cell.angle_beta   90.00
_cell.angle_gamma   90.00
#
_symmetry.space_group_name_H-M   'P 1'
#
loop_
_entity.id
_entity.type
_entity.pdbx_description
1 polymer ?
#
loop_
_entity_poly.entity_id
_entity_poly.type
_entity_poly.pdbx_seq_one_letter_code
_entity_poly.pdbx_strand_id
1 'polypeptide(L)'
;MSAPLPAWPDYALVDFGDGRRLERFGEWLLDRPCPAAVGVAKAQPATVWKAAAARYDGDRADDGTWRPAAAKWPQQEIALTVPLGEDGDFALTLEPLPSGQVGVFAEQFANWQWIAAQVRRLVGSSSVPRLGEPGEAPDDDARQHGSQNRGTHSGPKVLNLFGYTGGSTLAAAAAGAQVVHVDAARSVVARARKNAAASGLGDAPIRWIVEDAAKFCRREAKRGNRYDAVILDPPSFGHGPKGEQWRANRDLLPLVELCGELLDGRPQFLLATCHTPGIDQSALSAMLAEGVFGHCGQPAATSELELTDQAGRKLPSGVAARWPR
;
A
#
# COMPACT_ATOMS: atom_id res chain seq x y z
N MET A 1 19.87 -7.75 16.13
CA MET A 1 18.45 -7.63 16.49
C MET A 1 18.03 -6.24 16.08
N SER A 2 17.20 -6.07 15.05
CA SER A 2 16.68 -4.75 14.67
C SER A 2 15.80 -4.23 15.80
N ALA A 3 15.87 -2.92 16.08
CA ALA A 3 14.97 -2.27 17.02
C ALA A 3 13.50 -2.54 16.63
N PRO A 4 12.57 -2.66 17.59
CA PRO A 4 11.16 -2.80 17.26
C PRO A 4 10.71 -1.60 16.40
N LEU A 5 9.98 -1.88 15.33
CA LEU A 5 9.39 -0.84 14.48
C LEU A 5 8.51 0.07 15.35
N PRO A 6 8.51 1.40 15.11
CA PRO A 6 7.73 2.32 15.93
C PRO A 6 6.24 1.97 15.83
N ALA A 7 5.55 2.04 16.97
CA ALA A 7 4.10 1.96 17.02
C ALA A 7 3.48 3.14 16.25
N TRP A 8 2.22 3.01 15.83
CA TRP A 8 1.46 4.08 15.21
C TRP A 8 0.58 4.77 16.25
N PRO A 9 0.95 5.95 16.79
CA PRO A 9 0.22 6.57 17.90
C PRO A 9 -1.21 6.96 17.54
N ASP A 10 -1.44 7.29 16.26
CA ASP A 10 -2.74 7.72 15.76
C ASP A 10 -3.68 6.55 15.43
N TYR A 11 -3.26 5.29 15.63
CA TYR A 11 -4.11 4.14 15.36
C TYR A 11 -4.10 3.13 16.53
N ALA A 12 -5.26 2.54 16.81
CA ALA A 12 -5.33 1.33 17.63
C ALA A 12 -6.56 0.48 17.27
N LEU A 13 -6.38 -0.84 17.19
CA LEU A 13 -7.50 -1.77 17.33
C LEU A 13 -7.83 -1.89 18.83
N VAL A 14 -8.99 -1.40 19.24
CA VAL A 14 -9.40 -1.37 20.66
C VAL A 14 -10.01 -2.70 21.07
N ASP A 15 -10.92 -3.24 20.26
CA ASP A 15 -11.59 -4.52 20.49
C ASP A 15 -12.12 -5.07 19.16
N PHE A 16 -12.39 -6.36 19.12
CA PHE A 16 -13.14 -7.01 18.05
C PHE A 16 -13.89 -8.23 18.59
N GLY A 17 -14.98 -8.56 17.90
CA GLY A 17 -15.84 -9.68 18.23
C GLY A 17 -17.27 -9.46 17.74
N ASP A 18 -18.05 -10.54 17.72
CA ASP A 18 -19.43 -10.59 17.22
C ASP A 18 -19.59 -9.99 15.82
N GLY A 19 -18.61 -10.24 14.93
CA GLY A 19 -18.61 -9.72 13.57
C GLY A 19 -18.32 -8.22 13.45
N ARG A 20 -17.74 -7.60 14.49
CA ARG A 20 -17.45 -6.15 14.54
C ARG A 20 -16.04 -5.88 15.02
N ARG A 21 -15.53 -4.69 14.69
CA ARG A 21 -14.28 -4.14 15.19
C ARG A 21 -14.48 -2.72 15.71
N LEU A 22 -13.79 -2.40 16.78
CA LEU A 22 -13.74 -1.09 17.40
C LEU A 22 -12.32 -0.54 17.22
N GLU A 23 -12.19 0.53 16.44
CA GLU A 23 -10.90 1.09 16.05
C GLU A 23 -10.82 2.56 16.45
N ARG A 24 -9.65 2.97 16.93
CA ARG A 24 -9.33 4.38 17.17
C ARG A 24 -8.44 4.88 16.03
N PHE A 25 -8.85 5.98 15.41
CA PHE A 25 -8.08 6.76 14.44
C PHE A 25 -7.99 8.19 14.95
N GLY A 26 -6.83 8.61 15.48
CA GLY A 26 -6.70 9.87 16.21
C GLY A 26 -7.74 9.96 17.32
N GLU A 27 -8.64 10.93 17.18
CA GLU A 27 -9.77 11.19 18.08
C GLU A 27 -11.06 10.40 17.72
N TRP A 28 -11.11 9.76 16.56
CA TRP A 28 -12.29 8.98 16.15
C TRP A 28 -12.23 7.57 16.73
N LEU A 29 -13.18 7.23 17.59
CA LEU A 29 -13.47 5.85 17.99
C LEU A 29 -14.64 5.32 17.16
N LEU A 30 -14.39 4.33 16.29
CA LEU A 30 -15.36 3.87 15.28
C LEU A 30 -15.72 2.39 15.48
N ASP A 31 -17.02 2.11 15.50
CA ASP A 31 -17.58 0.75 15.51
C ASP A 31 -17.97 0.34 14.07
N ARG A 32 -17.24 -0.62 13.48
CA ARG A 32 -17.39 -1.03 12.07
C ARG A 32 -17.63 -2.54 11.91
N PRO A 33 -18.31 -2.97 10.83
CA PRO A 33 -18.44 -4.39 10.52
C PRO A 33 -17.06 -5.02 10.26
N CYS A 34 -16.92 -6.27 10.71
CA CYS A 34 -15.74 -7.09 10.51
C CYS A 34 -16.15 -8.57 10.42
N PRO A 35 -16.45 -9.09 9.21
CA PRO A 35 -16.84 -10.48 9.04
C PRO A 35 -15.84 -11.50 9.59
N ALA A 36 -14.54 -11.16 9.61
CA ALA A 36 -13.48 -11.98 10.19
C ALA A 36 -13.58 -12.15 11.71
N ALA A 37 -14.33 -11.28 12.40
CA ALA A 37 -14.57 -11.34 13.84
C ALA A 37 -15.83 -12.13 14.21
N VAL A 38 -16.52 -12.76 13.26
CA VAL A 38 -17.66 -13.65 13.55
C VAL A 38 -17.17 -14.88 14.32
N GLY A 39 -17.88 -15.25 15.38
CA GLY A 39 -17.53 -16.40 16.23
C GLY A 39 -16.47 -16.11 17.30
N VAL A 40 -15.94 -14.88 17.34
CA VAL A 40 -15.07 -14.41 18.43
C VAL A 40 -15.88 -13.50 19.35
N ALA A 41 -15.85 -13.74 20.66
CA ALA A 41 -16.52 -12.86 21.61
C ALA A 41 -15.73 -11.55 21.80
N LYS A 42 -16.44 -10.44 21.99
CA LYS A 42 -15.85 -9.15 22.39
C LYS A 42 -15.14 -9.30 23.74
N ALA A 43 -13.95 -8.74 23.86
CA ALA A 43 -13.20 -8.76 25.12
C ALA A 43 -13.51 -7.55 26.00
N GLN A 44 -13.87 -6.41 25.41
CA GLN A 44 -14.18 -5.20 26.15
C GLN A 44 -15.66 -5.13 26.56
N PRO A 45 -15.99 -4.52 27.70
CA PRO A 45 -17.37 -4.30 28.12
C PRO A 45 -18.17 -3.48 27.09
N ALA A 46 -19.49 -3.69 27.07
CA ALA A 46 -20.39 -2.95 26.18
C ALA A 46 -20.32 -1.41 26.36
N THR A 47 -19.89 -0.92 27.53
CA THR A 47 -19.66 0.52 27.78
C THR A 47 -18.57 1.10 26.90
N VAL A 48 -17.51 0.35 26.60
CA VAL A 48 -16.41 0.77 25.71
C VAL A 48 -16.92 0.92 24.27
N TRP A 49 -17.73 -0.03 23.80
CA TRP A 49 -18.36 0.03 22.47
C TRP A 49 -19.39 1.16 22.36
N LYS A 50 -20.15 1.43 23.42
CA LYS A 50 -21.11 2.56 23.47
C LYS A 50 -20.43 3.93 23.42
N ALA A 51 -19.14 4.01 23.75
CA ALA A 51 -18.35 5.23 23.66
C ALA A 51 -17.88 5.55 22.23
N ALA A 52 -18.14 4.68 21.25
CA ALA A 52 -17.82 4.95 19.85
C ALA A 52 -18.44 6.28 19.41
N ALA A 53 -17.62 7.16 18.83
CA ALA A 53 -18.06 8.43 18.26
C ALA A 53 -19.05 8.20 17.12
N ALA A 54 -18.86 7.12 16.37
CA ALA A 54 -19.81 6.68 15.37
C ALA A 54 -19.76 5.17 15.11
N ARG A 55 -20.86 4.66 14.60
CA ARG A 55 -21.06 3.27 14.20
C ARG A 55 -21.56 3.19 12.78
N TYR A 56 -21.01 2.27 11.98
CA TYR A 56 -21.63 1.86 10.73
C TYR A 56 -22.60 0.70 11.00
N ASP A 57 -23.87 0.86 10.63
CA ASP A 57 -24.96 -0.06 10.97
C ASP A 57 -25.19 -1.19 9.96
N GLY A 58 -24.51 -1.16 8.82
CA GLY A 58 -24.49 -2.26 7.86
C GLY A 58 -23.61 -3.43 8.29
N ASP A 59 -23.93 -4.61 7.79
CA ASP A 59 -23.16 -5.84 8.03
C ASP A 59 -21.98 -5.97 7.05
N ARG A 60 -22.03 -5.25 5.92
CA ARG A 60 -21.01 -5.23 4.86
C ARG A 60 -20.76 -3.81 4.34
N ALA A 61 -19.83 -3.67 3.41
CA ALA A 61 -19.65 -2.40 2.73
C ALA A 61 -20.88 -2.08 1.87
N ASP A 62 -21.29 -0.81 1.87
CA ASP A 62 -22.37 -0.24 1.03
C ASP A 62 -23.81 -0.72 1.33
N ASP A 63 -24.02 -1.49 2.41
CA ASP A 63 -25.35 -1.98 2.84
C ASP A 63 -25.92 -1.25 4.07
N GLY A 64 -25.31 -0.13 4.47
CA GLY A 64 -25.65 0.58 5.71
C GLY A 64 -25.32 2.06 5.68
N THR A 65 -25.32 2.67 6.87
CA THR A 65 -25.18 4.10 7.11
C THR A 65 -24.40 4.37 8.40
N TRP A 66 -23.74 5.53 8.45
CA TRP A 66 -23.09 6.01 9.66
C TRP A 66 -24.10 6.57 10.66
N ARG A 67 -23.96 6.20 11.94
CA ARG A 67 -24.72 6.71 13.08
C ARG A 67 -23.79 7.30 14.15
N PRO A 68 -23.88 8.60 14.47
CA PRO A 68 -24.67 9.61 13.75
C PRO A 68 -24.19 9.79 12.31
N ALA A 69 -25.01 10.38 11.45
CA ALA A 69 -24.63 10.69 10.07
C ALA A 69 -23.32 11.51 10.04
N ALA A 70 -22.42 11.20 9.11
CA ALA A 70 -21.09 11.81 9.00
C ALA A 70 -21.09 13.34 9.06
N ALA A 71 -22.09 14.00 8.46
CA ALA A 71 -22.24 15.46 8.48
C ALA A 71 -22.42 16.05 9.90
N LYS A 72 -22.76 15.23 10.90
CA LYS A 72 -22.92 15.63 12.30
C LYS A 72 -21.67 15.39 13.14
N TRP A 73 -20.60 14.85 12.55
CA TRP A 73 -19.37 14.59 13.29
C TRP A 73 -18.66 15.92 13.58
N PRO A 74 -18.10 16.11 14.80
CA PRO A 74 -17.40 17.34 15.17
C PRO A 74 -16.25 17.70 14.20
N GLN A 75 -15.61 16.67 13.66
CA GLN A 75 -14.59 16.75 12.65
C GLN A 75 -14.93 15.71 11.57
N GLN A 76 -15.02 16.15 10.31
CA GLN A 76 -15.41 15.30 9.17
C GLN A 76 -14.20 14.72 8.43
N GLU A 77 -13.01 15.27 8.68
CA GLU A 77 -11.74 14.82 8.13
C GLU A 77 -10.65 14.90 9.20
N ILE A 78 -9.91 13.81 9.40
CA ILE A 78 -8.72 13.78 10.27
C ILE A 78 -7.50 13.40 9.43
N ALA A 79 -6.35 14.00 9.72
CA ALA A 79 -5.08 13.55 9.19
C ALA A 79 -4.37 12.71 10.25
N LEU A 80 -3.94 11.50 9.87
CA LEU A 80 -3.10 10.66 10.72
C LEU A 80 -1.66 10.77 10.25
N THR A 81 -0.74 10.96 11.20
CA THR A 81 0.68 10.86 10.92
C THR A 81 1.10 9.40 10.99
N VAL A 82 1.69 8.90 9.91
CA VAL A 82 2.13 7.52 9.74
C VAL A 82 3.66 7.47 9.82
N PRO A 83 4.24 6.97 10.93
CA PRO A 83 5.69 6.93 11.08
C PRO A 83 6.34 5.81 10.25
N LEU A 84 7.42 6.14 9.54
CA LEU A 84 8.18 5.22 8.68
C LEU A 84 9.52 4.78 9.30
N GLY A 85 9.66 4.85 10.63
CA GLY A 85 10.93 4.65 11.35
C GLY A 85 11.48 5.97 11.89
N GLU A 86 12.78 6.01 12.16
CA GLU A 86 13.47 7.21 12.67
C GLU A 86 13.53 8.35 11.62
N ASP A 87 13.56 8.00 10.33
CA ASP A 87 13.85 8.93 9.23
C ASP A 87 12.62 9.30 8.39
N GLY A 88 11.50 9.60 9.04
CA GLY A 88 10.37 10.30 8.40
C GLY A 88 9.00 9.66 8.61
N ASP A 89 8.01 10.35 8.08
CA ASP A 89 6.60 10.01 8.16
C ASP A 89 5.86 10.47 6.89
N PHE A 90 4.56 10.21 6.84
CA PHE A 90 3.65 10.83 5.90
C PHE A 90 2.27 10.97 6.53
N ALA A 91 1.38 11.75 5.92
CA ALA A 91 0.03 11.98 6.39
C ALA A 91 -1.01 11.24 5.53
N LEU A 92 -1.99 10.61 6.17
CA LEU A 92 -3.20 10.10 5.52
C LEU A 92 -4.43 10.82 6.03
N THR A 93 -5.18 11.43 5.12
CA THR A 93 -6.51 11.97 5.44
C THR A 93 -7.54 10.85 5.50
N LEU A 94 -8.37 10.85 6.53
CA LEU A 94 -9.50 9.94 6.72
C LEU A 94 -10.80 10.71 6.53
N GLU A 95 -11.76 10.06 5.88
CA GLU A 95 -13.10 10.57 5.68
C GLU A 95 -14.07 9.37 5.72
N PRO A 96 -15.22 9.46 6.40
CA PRO A 96 -16.20 8.39 6.41
C PRO A 96 -16.86 8.26 5.03
N LEU A 97 -16.70 7.10 4.39
CA LEU A 97 -17.31 6.81 3.10
C LEU A 97 -18.67 6.14 3.28
N PRO A 98 -19.60 6.27 2.31
CA PRO A 98 -20.87 5.53 2.30
C PRO A 98 -20.69 4.01 2.44
N SER A 99 -19.54 3.49 2.00
CA SER A 99 -19.18 2.07 2.10
C SER A 99 -18.81 1.60 3.52
N GLY A 100 -18.76 2.49 4.51
CA GLY A 100 -18.24 2.18 5.86
C GLY A 100 -16.71 2.13 5.95
N GLN A 101 -16.01 2.32 4.83
CA GLN A 101 -14.57 2.54 4.82
C GLN A 101 -14.24 3.98 5.26
N VAL A 102 -13.01 4.19 5.74
CA VAL A 102 -12.51 5.50 6.16
C VAL A 102 -11.32 6.00 5.33
N GLY A 103 -10.84 5.21 4.37
CA GLY A 103 -9.71 5.55 3.50
C GLY A 103 -8.34 5.10 4.00
N VAL A 104 -8.28 4.22 4.99
CA VAL A 104 -7.03 3.63 5.47
C VAL A 104 -7.21 2.16 5.85
N PHE A 105 -6.19 1.36 5.58
CA PHE A 105 -6.05 -0.05 5.97
C PHE A 105 -4.85 -0.17 6.89
N ALA A 106 -5.09 -0.11 8.20
CA ALA A 106 -4.02 0.01 9.17
C ALA A 106 -3.18 -1.27 9.30
N GLU A 107 -3.72 -2.41 8.87
CA GLU A 107 -2.99 -3.67 8.76
C GLU A 107 -1.78 -3.56 7.82
N GLN A 108 -1.79 -2.61 6.87
CA GLN A 108 -0.68 -2.34 5.95
C GLN A 108 0.48 -1.57 6.58
N PHE A 109 0.37 -1.11 7.83
CA PHE A 109 1.37 -0.26 8.46
C PHE A 109 2.79 -0.84 8.45
N ALA A 110 2.93 -2.13 8.80
CA ALA A 110 4.22 -2.82 8.75
C ALA A 110 4.78 -2.95 7.32
N ASN A 111 3.90 -3.03 6.31
CA ASN A 111 4.29 -3.03 4.90
C ASN A 111 4.82 -1.66 4.47
N TRP A 112 4.22 -0.56 4.91
CA TRP A 112 4.69 0.79 4.60
C TRP A 112 6.08 1.06 5.19
N GLN A 113 6.32 0.64 6.44
CA GLN A 113 7.65 0.72 7.05
C GLN A 113 8.67 -0.12 6.28
N TRP A 114 8.29 -1.33 5.86
CA TRP A 114 9.15 -2.20 5.06
C TRP A 114 9.45 -1.59 3.67
N ILE A 115 8.46 -1.01 2.98
CA ILE A 115 8.64 -0.31 1.69
C ILE A 115 9.67 0.82 1.86
N ALA A 116 9.48 1.68 2.86
CA ALA A 116 10.39 2.80 3.11
C ALA A 116 11.82 2.32 3.38
N ALA A 117 11.99 1.24 4.17
CA ALA A 117 13.29 0.65 4.42
C ALA A 117 13.97 0.12 3.14
N GLN A 118 13.23 -0.57 2.26
CA GLN A 118 13.78 -1.05 0.99
C GLN A 118 14.19 0.09 0.06
N VAL A 119 13.38 1.15 -0.04
CA VAL A 119 13.71 2.31 -0.86
C VAL A 119 14.95 3.02 -0.30
N ARG A 120 15.02 3.29 1.02
CA ARG A 120 16.19 3.92 1.64
C ARG A 120 17.47 3.11 1.42
N ARG A 121 17.40 1.78 1.51
CA ARG A 121 18.51 0.87 1.18
C ARG A 121 19.02 1.09 -0.25
N LEU A 122 18.12 1.24 -1.22
CA LEU A 122 18.48 1.43 -2.63
C LEU A 122 19.04 2.83 -2.90
N VAL A 123 18.45 3.86 -2.31
CA VAL A 123 18.95 5.24 -2.40
C VAL A 123 20.35 5.34 -1.79
N GLY A 124 20.57 4.80 -0.58
CA GLY A 124 21.88 4.78 0.08
C GLY A 124 22.94 3.90 -0.62
N SER A 125 22.53 2.88 -1.38
CA SER A 125 23.46 2.09 -2.18
C SER A 125 23.95 2.81 -3.44
N SER A 126 23.19 3.80 -3.91
CA SER A 126 23.49 4.55 -5.14
C SER A 126 24.52 5.68 -4.92
N SER A 127 24.89 5.98 -3.67
CA SER A 127 25.94 6.95 -3.31
C SER A 127 27.35 6.35 -3.20
N VAL A 128 27.53 5.03 -3.40
CA VAL A 128 28.85 4.41 -3.46
C VAL A 128 29.31 4.37 -4.94
N PRO A 129 30.42 5.05 -5.31
CA PRO A 129 30.95 4.94 -6.66
C PRO A 129 31.25 3.48 -7.00
N ARG A 130 30.78 3.00 -8.15
CA ARG A 130 31.22 1.69 -8.66
C ARG A 130 32.71 1.78 -8.94
N LEU A 131 33.53 1.20 -8.06
CA LEU A 131 34.93 0.95 -8.33
C LEU A 131 35.03 -0.03 -9.50
N GLY A 132 35.47 0.45 -10.67
CA GLY A 132 35.88 -0.41 -11.77
C GLY A 132 35.22 -0.12 -13.12
N GLU A 133 35.38 1.10 -13.64
CA GLU A 133 35.63 1.27 -15.07
C GLU A 133 36.89 2.13 -15.23
N PRO A 134 37.92 1.67 -15.96
CA PRO A 134 39.10 2.49 -16.22
C PRO A 134 38.70 3.64 -17.14
N GLY A 135 38.70 4.86 -16.61
CA GLY A 135 38.46 6.07 -17.38
C GLY A 135 39.55 6.25 -18.43
N GLU A 136 39.16 6.16 -19.70
CA GLU A 136 39.84 6.85 -20.80
C GLU A 136 39.91 8.35 -20.48
N ALA A 137 41.07 8.95 -20.75
CA ALA A 137 41.31 10.37 -20.58
C ALA A 137 40.30 11.20 -21.40
N PRO A 138 39.86 12.38 -20.92
CA PRO A 138 38.90 13.18 -21.64
C PRO A 138 39.56 13.85 -22.85
N ASP A 139 38.99 13.60 -24.03
CA ASP A 139 39.27 14.34 -25.26
C ASP A 139 38.47 15.66 -25.24
N ASP A 140 39.19 16.74 -25.48
CA ASP A 140 38.77 18.12 -25.19
C ASP A 140 38.20 18.77 -26.46
N ASP A 141 36.94 18.51 -26.81
CA ASP A 141 36.16 19.40 -27.69
C ASP A 141 34.69 18.96 -27.86
N ALA A 142 33.74 19.79 -27.39
CA ALA A 142 32.51 20.17 -28.11
C ALA A 142 31.45 20.85 -27.21
N ARG A 143 31.52 22.19 -27.20
CA ARG A 143 30.43 23.16 -27.40
C ARG A 143 28.98 22.75 -27.03
N GLN A 144 28.48 23.44 -26.00
CA GLN A 144 27.23 24.21 -25.95
C GLN A 144 26.05 23.65 -26.78
N HIS A 145 25.10 23.01 -26.11
CA HIS A 145 23.65 23.23 -26.30
C HIS A 145 22.98 23.06 -24.92
N GLY A 146 22.25 24.10 -24.49
CA GLY A 146 21.61 24.17 -23.18
C GLY A 146 20.57 23.07 -22.98
N SER A 147 20.93 22.04 -22.23
CA SER A 147 19.99 21.11 -21.62
C SER A 147 19.54 21.71 -20.30
N GLN A 148 18.27 22.11 -20.23
CA GLN A 148 17.65 22.49 -18.97
C GLN A 148 17.72 21.29 -18.01
N ASN A 149 18.40 21.53 -16.89
CA ASN A 149 18.64 20.61 -15.80
C ASN A 149 17.30 20.13 -15.19
N ARG A 150 16.68 19.10 -15.77
CA ARG A 150 15.64 18.31 -15.07
C ARG A 150 16.38 17.52 -14.00
N GLY A 151 16.23 17.93 -12.75
CA GLY A 151 16.83 17.23 -11.61
C GLY A 151 16.65 15.73 -11.76
N THR A 152 17.76 15.00 -11.87
CA THR A 152 17.74 13.55 -12.00
C THR A 152 17.29 12.98 -10.67
N HIS A 153 15.98 12.74 -10.50
CA HIS A 153 15.49 11.93 -9.39
C HIS A 153 16.18 10.57 -9.51
N SER A 154 17.07 10.25 -8.56
CA SER A 154 17.96 9.09 -8.60
C SER A 154 17.40 7.86 -7.90
N GLY A 155 16.23 7.97 -7.25
CA GLY A 155 15.60 6.86 -6.55
C GLY A 155 14.99 5.80 -7.46
N PRO A 156 14.71 4.60 -6.93
CA PRO A 156 14.16 3.48 -7.70
C PRO A 156 12.78 3.80 -8.27
N LYS A 157 12.46 3.25 -9.43
CA LYS A 157 11.14 3.31 -10.08
C LYS A 157 10.23 2.22 -9.51
N VAL A 158 9.25 2.62 -8.72
CA VAL A 158 8.29 1.75 -8.04
C VAL A 158 6.93 1.82 -8.73
N LEU A 159 6.39 0.67 -9.13
CA LEU A 159 5.01 0.55 -9.62
C LEU A 159 4.10 0.12 -8.47
N ASN A 160 3.11 0.95 -8.10
CA ASN A 160 2.10 0.63 -7.10
C ASN A 160 0.74 0.41 -7.78
N LEU A 161 0.28 -0.84 -7.79
CA LEU A 161 -0.99 -1.27 -8.40
C LEU A 161 -2.08 -1.41 -7.34
N PHE A 162 -3.29 -0.96 -7.68
CA PHE A 162 -4.41 -0.84 -6.74
C PHE A 162 -4.04 0.09 -5.57
N GLY A 163 -3.44 1.23 -5.91
CA GLY A 163 -2.76 2.09 -4.94
C GLY A 163 -3.66 2.77 -3.91
N TYR A 164 -4.99 2.69 -4.08
CA TYR A 164 -5.99 3.23 -3.17
C TYR A 164 -5.70 4.70 -2.78
N THR A 165 -5.87 5.07 -1.51
CA THR A 165 -5.59 6.42 -0.98
C THR A 165 -4.09 6.72 -0.83
N GLY A 166 -3.21 5.84 -1.32
CA GLY A 166 -1.81 6.13 -1.54
C GLY A 166 -0.85 5.73 -0.43
N GLY A 167 -1.25 5.00 0.63
CA GLY A 167 -0.36 4.65 1.74
C GLY A 167 1.00 4.09 1.29
N SER A 168 1.01 3.07 0.43
CA SER A 168 2.24 2.50 -0.13
C SER A 168 2.99 3.44 -1.07
N THR A 169 2.27 4.29 -1.82
CA THR A 169 2.86 5.32 -2.69
C THR A 169 3.61 6.38 -1.87
N LEU A 170 3.01 6.84 -0.77
CA LEU A 170 3.58 7.86 0.10
C LEU A 170 4.76 7.31 0.88
N ALA A 171 4.67 6.07 1.37
CA ALA A 171 5.79 5.39 2.00
C ALA A 171 7.02 5.29 1.08
N ALA A 172 6.80 4.92 -0.19
CA ALA A 172 7.87 4.85 -1.18
C ALA A 172 8.42 6.25 -1.54
N ALA A 173 7.54 7.22 -1.78
CA ALA A 173 7.93 8.58 -2.18
C ALA A 173 8.66 9.34 -1.05
N ALA A 174 8.20 9.22 0.19
CA ALA A 174 8.86 9.79 1.37
C ALA A 174 10.29 9.24 1.57
N ALA A 175 10.51 7.99 1.17
CA ALA A 175 11.83 7.36 1.19
C ALA A 175 12.71 7.70 -0.04
N GLY A 176 12.19 8.45 -1.01
CA GLY A 176 12.94 8.94 -2.18
C GLY A 176 12.69 8.20 -3.48
N ALA A 177 11.68 7.32 -3.56
CA ALA A 177 11.36 6.61 -4.80
C ALA A 177 10.67 7.50 -5.85
N GLN A 178 10.81 7.12 -7.12
CA GLN A 178 9.95 7.56 -8.21
C GLN A 178 8.78 6.59 -8.32
N VAL A 179 7.55 7.07 -8.19
CA VAL A 179 6.38 6.18 -8.05
C VAL A 179 5.42 6.33 -9.21
N VAL A 180 4.99 5.21 -9.79
CA VAL A 180 3.80 5.16 -10.64
C VAL A 180 2.66 4.57 -9.82
N HIS A 181 1.68 5.41 -9.50
CA HIS A 181 0.49 5.03 -8.74
C HIS A 181 -0.65 4.72 -9.72
N VAL A 182 -1.22 3.53 -9.65
CA VAL A 182 -2.31 3.08 -10.52
C VAL A 182 -3.50 2.64 -9.68
N ASP A 183 -4.67 3.25 -9.93
CA ASP A 183 -5.95 2.80 -9.38
C ASP A 183 -7.06 3.04 -10.42
N ALA A 184 -8.14 2.27 -10.36
CA ALA A 184 -9.26 2.41 -11.29
C ALA A 184 -10.20 3.58 -10.92
N ALA A 185 -10.27 3.96 -9.64
CA ALA A 185 -11.20 4.96 -9.16
C ALA A 185 -10.58 6.37 -9.18
N ARG A 186 -11.10 7.25 -10.05
CA ARG A 186 -10.65 8.65 -10.17
C ARG A 186 -10.69 9.40 -8.84
N SER A 187 -11.75 9.20 -8.05
CA SER A 187 -11.92 9.83 -6.74
C SER A 187 -10.84 9.39 -5.75
N VAL A 188 -10.48 8.11 -5.77
CA VAL A 188 -9.45 7.52 -4.91
C VAL A 188 -8.06 8.03 -5.29
N VAL A 189 -7.73 8.09 -6.60
CA VAL A 189 -6.48 8.71 -7.08
C VAL A 189 -6.39 10.19 -6.71
N ALA A 190 -7.51 10.93 -6.81
CA ALA A 190 -7.55 12.33 -6.38
C ALA A 190 -7.28 12.48 -4.88
N ARG A 191 -7.77 11.55 -4.06
CA ARG A 191 -7.49 11.51 -2.62
C ARG A 191 -6.04 11.15 -2.32
N ALA A 192 -5.45 10.20 -3.04
CA ALA A 192 -4.04 9.88 -2.91
C ALA A 192 -3.14 11.08 -3.22
N ARG A 193 -3.50 11.89 -4.25
CA ARG A 193 -2.84 13.17 -4.55
C ARG A 193 -2.97 14.19 -3.43
N LYS A 194 -4.15 14.31 -2.81
CA LYS A 194 -4.36 15.19 -1.64
C LYS A 194 -3.49 14.74 -0.47
N ASN A 195 -3.41 13.44 -0.20
CA ASN A 195 -2.54 12.89 0.85
C ASN A 195 -1.06 13.18 0.56
N ALA A 196 -0.61 13.09 -0.70
CA ALA A 196 0.74 13.50 -1.07
C ALA A 196 1.01 14.97 -0.76
N ALA A 197 0.09 15.88 -1.13
CA ALA A 197 0.22 17.29 -0.81
C ALA A 197 0.25 17.55 0.71
N ALA A 198 -0.64 16.90 1.47
CA ALA A 198 -0.70 17.01 2.93
C ALA A 198 0.56 16.44 3.62
N SER A 199 1.26 15.51 2.97
CA SER A 199 2.51 14.92 3.44
C SER A 199 3.75 15.73 3.03
N GLY A 200 3.61 16.90 2.40
CA GLY A 200 4.75 17.65 1.84
C GLY A 200 5.38 16.99 0.60
N LEU A 201 4.73 15.99 0.00
CA LEU A 201 5.18 15.22 -1.15
C LEU A 201 4.52 15.69 -2.46
N GLY A 202 4.02 16.92 -2.50
CA GLY A 202 3.35 17.49 -3.68
C GLY A 202 4.23 17.53 -4.93
N ASP A 203 5.52 17.79 -4.74
CA ASP A 203 6.55 17.85 -5.80
C ASP A 203 7.34 16.53 -5.95
N ALA A 204 7.00 15.49 -5.17
CA ALA A 204 7.63 14.20 -5.31
C ALA A 204 7.34 13.59 -6.70
N PRO A 205 8.27 12.81 -7.28
CA PRO A 205 8.13 12.24 -8.63
C PRO A 205 7.09 11.10 -8.67
N ILE A 206 5.81 11.46 -8.55
CA ILE A 206 4.68 10.53 -8.54
C ILE A 206 3.84 10.73 -9.81
N ARG A 207 3.79 9.69 -10.65
CA ARG A 207 2.91 9.62 -11.81
C ARG A 207 1.61 8.95 -11.41
N TRP A 208 0.51 9.70 -11.47
CA TRP A 208 -0.82 9.22 -11.08
C TRP A 208 -1.62 8.75 -12.30
N ILE A 209 -2.10 7.53 -12.25
CA ILE A 209 -2.81 6.86 -13.35
C ILE A 209 -4.19 6.41 -12.88
N VAL A 210 -5.22 6.76 -13.67
CA VAL A 210 -6.59 6.25 -13.51
C VAL A 210 -6.86 5.23 -14.61
N GLU A 211 -6.61 3.95 -14.34
CA GLU A 211 -6.72 2.86 -15.32
C GLU A 211 -6.89 1.49 -14.63
N ASP A 212 -7.43 0.51 -15.37
CA ASP A 212 -7.34 -0.90 -14.98
C ASP A 212 -5.86 -1.34 -14.88
N ALA A 213 -5.51 -1.99 -13.77
CA ALA A 213 -4.12 -2.36 -13.47
C ALA A 213 -3.52 -3.30 -14.53
N ALA A 214 -4.25 -4.34 -14.94
CA ALA A 214 -3.75 -5.30 -15.92
C ALA A 214 -3.58 -4.67 -17.30
N LYS A 215 -4.49 -3.79 -17.70
CA LYS A 215 -4.40 -3.02 -18.95
C LYS A 215 -3.22 -2.05 -18.94
N PHE A 216 -3.01 -1.36 -17.80
CA PHE A 216 -1.84 -0.52 -17.61
C PHE A 216 -0.56 -1.34 -17.79
N CYS A 217 -0.44 -2.47 -17.09
CA CYS A 217 0.75 -3.33 -17.16
C CYS A 217 1.01 -3.84 -18.58
N ARG A 218 0.00 -4.39 -19.29
CA ARG A 218 0.12 -4.81 -20.69
C ARG A 218 0.64 -3.71 -21.61
N ARG A 219 0.17 -2.48 -21.40
CA ARG A 219 0.60 -1.34 -22.21
C ARG A 219 2.05 -0.96 -21.95
N GLU A 220 2.46 -0.93 -20.68
CA GLU A 220 3.85 -0.61 -20.29
C GLU A 220 4.81 -1.71 -20.76
N ALA A 221 4.43 -2.98 -20.64
CA ALA A 221 5.16 -4.13 -21.16
C ALA A 221 5.39 -4.02 -22.67
N LYS A 222 4.31 -3.79 -23.44
CA LYS A 222 4.37 -3.56 -24.89
C LYS A 222 5.27 -2.37 -25.29
N ARG A 223 5.39 -1.37 -24.42
CA ARG A 223 6.24 -0.19 -24.64
C ARG A 223 7.71 -0.42 -24.25
N GLY A 224 8.04 -1.57 -23.67
CA GLY A 224 9.39 -1.84 -23.16
C GLY A 224 9.71 -1.09 -21.87
N ASN A 225 8.71 -0.56 -21.16
CA ASN A 225 8.94 0.08 -19.87
C ASN A 225 9.29 -0.97 -18.81
N ARG A 226 10.12 -0.57 -17.84
CA ARG A 226 10.61 -1.41 -16.74
C ARG A 226 10.56 -0.66 -15.41
N TYR A 227 10.45 -1.43 -14.34
CA TYR A 227 10.37 -0.94 -12.97
C TYR A 227 11.37 -1.69 -12.10
N ASP A 228 11.94 -1.00 -11.11
CA ASP A 228 12.87 -1.60 -10.15
C ASP A 228 12.10 -2.39 -9.07
N ALA A 229 10.86 -2.01 -8.81
CA ALA A 229 10.02 -2.68 -7.82
C ALA A 229 8.52 -2.60 -8.14
N VAL A 230 7.77 -3.57 -7.62
CA VAL A 230 6.31 -3.64 -7.74
C VAL A 230 5.69 -3.78 -6.34
N ILE A 231 4.62 -3.04 -6.11
CA ILE A 231 3.69 -3.18 -5.00
C ILE A 231 2.33 -3.54 -5.58
N LEU A 232 1.73 -4.63 -5.07
CA LEU A 232 0.49 -5.22 -5.60
C LEU A 232 -0.49 -5.47 -4.45
N ASP A 233 -1.57 -4.69 -4.39
CA ASP A 233 -2.61 -4.82 -3.34
C ASP A 233 -4.05 -4.98 -3.90
N PRO A 234 -4.31 -6.05 -4.67
CA PRO A 234 -5.59 -6.22 -5.35
C PRO A 234 -6.75 -6.51 -4.38
N PRO A 235 -7.94 -5.94 -4.65
CA PRO A 235 -9.15 -6.35 -3.94
C PRO A 235 -9.60 -7.74 -4.38
N SER A 236 -10.48 -8.39 -3.62
CA SER A 236 -11.08 -9.67 -4.03
C SER A 236 -11.92 -9.54 -5.31
N PHE A 237 -12.64 -8.43 -5.43
CA PHE A 237 -13.50 -8.08 -6.56
C PHE A 237 -13.37 -6.59 -6.86
N GLY A 238 -13.47 -6.22 -8.13
CA GLY A 238 -13.41 -4.82 -8.53
C GLY A 238 -13.82 -4.60 -9.98
N HIS A 239 -13.84 -3.35 -10.39
CA HIS A 239 -14.08 -2.95 -11.77
C HIS A 239 -13.09 -1.89 -12.21
N GLY A 240 -12.58 -2.02 -13.43
CA GLY A 240 -11.83 -0.98 -14.12
C GLY A 240 -12.72 0.20 -14.50
N PRO A 241 -12.13 1.34 -14.90
CA PRO A 241 -12.89 2.56 -15.21
C PRO A 241 -13.88 2.41 -16.36
N LYS A 242 -13.73 1.39 -17.23
CA LYS A 242 -14.62 1.10 -18.36
C LYS A 242 -15.44 -0.17 -18.12
N GLY A 243 -15.57 -0.62 -16.87
CA GLY A 243 -16.33 -1.81 -16.50
C GLY A 243 -15.56 -3.13 -16.67
N GLU A 244 -14.24 -3.09 -16.85
CA GLU A 244 -13.40 -4.29 -16.86
C GLU A 244 -13.56 -5.04 -15.52
N GLN A 245 -14.06 -6.29 -15.53
CA GLN A 245 -14.29 -7.02 -14.28
C GLN A 245 -12.98 -7.61 -13.73
N TRP A 246 -12.72 -7.39 -12.45
CA TRP A 246 -11.61 -7.97 -11.70
C TRP A 246 -12.10 -9.00 -10.69
N ARG A 247 -11.48 -10.19 -10.67
CA ARG A 247 -11.63 -11.21 -9.63
C ARG A 247 -10.27 -11.82 -9.28
N ALA A 248 -9.82 -11.67 -8.04
CA ALA A 248 -8.49 -12.15 -7.63
C ALA A 248 -8.24 -13.63 -7.96
N ASN A 249 -9.20 -14.51 -7.67
CA ASN A 249 -9.09 -15.95 -7.94
C ASN A 249 -8.90 -16.32 -9.43
N ARG A 250 -9.26 -15.42 -10.36
CA ARG A 250 -9.12 -15.62 -11.80
C ARG A 250 -7.95 -14.84 -12.39
N ASP A 251 -7.78 -13.60 -11.93
CA ASP A 251 -6.97 -12.59 -12.61
C ASP A 251 -5.64 -12.30 -11.91
N LEU A 252 -5.43 -12.78 -10.68
CA LEU A 252 -4.22 -12.49 -9.91
C LEU A 252 -2.96 -13.04 -10.58
N LEU A 253 -2.93 -14.34 -10.91
CA LEU A 253 -1.76 -14.95 -11.55
C LEU A 253 -1.41 -14.28 -12.90
N PRO A 254 -2.36 -14.07 -13.84
CA PRO A 254 -2.08 -13.31 -15.07
C PRO A 254 -1.52 -11.90 -14.83
N LEU A 255 -1.94 -11.23 -13.76
CA LEU A 255 -1.37 -9.93 -13.39
C LEU A 255 0.04 -10.05 -12.82
N VAL A 256 0.31 -11.07 -12.00
CA VAL A 256 1.64 -11.36 -11.44
C VAL A 256 2.65 -11.66 -12.55
N GLU A 257 2.27 -12.40 -13.59
CA GLU A 257 3.10 -12.65 -14.77
C GLU A 257 3.49 -11.34 -15.49
N LEU A 258 2.53 -10.41 -15.67
CA LEU A 258 2.81 -9.09 -16.23
C LEU A 258 3.76 -8.28 -15.34
N CYS A 259 3.62 -8.39 -14.01
CA CYS A 259 4.56 -7.77 -13.08
C CYS A 259 5.97 -8.36 -13.25
N GLY A 260 6.10 -9.69 -13.44
CA GLY A 260 7.38 -10.34 -13.73
C GLY A 260 8.05 -9.81 -15.00
N GLU A 261 7.29 -9.64 -16.08
CA GLU A 261 7.78 -9.02 -17.32
C GLU A 261 8.27 -7.58 -17.09
N LEU A 262 7.51 -6.79 -16.32
CA LEU A 262 7.85 -5.39 -16.01
C LEU A 262 9.06 -5.24 -15.08
N LEU A 263 9.40 -6.27 -14.31
CA LEU A 263 10.57 -6.34 -13.44
C LEU A 263 11.84 -6.85 -14.16
N ASP A 264 11.72 -7.30 -15.41
CA ASP A 264 12.84 -7.80 -16.24
C ASP A 264 13.69 -8.89 -15.58
N GLY A 265 13.08 -9.71 -14.70
CA GLY A 265 13.79 -10.74 -13.93
C GLY A 265 14.81 -10.21 -12.92
N ARG A 266 14.83 -8.90 -12.63
CA ARG A 266 15.76 -8.26 -11.69
C ARG A 266 15.04 -7.34 -10.69
N PRO A 267 14.04 -7.83 -9.95
CA PRO A 267 13.40 -7.03 -8.93
C PRO A 267 14.42 -6.55 -7.90
N GLN A 268 14.29 -5.31 -7.44
CA GLN A 268 14.98 -4.79 -6.26
C GLN A 268 14.16 -5.03 -4.99
N PHE A 269 12.83 -4.95 -5.11
CA PHE A 269 11.88 -5.49 -4.14
C PHE A 269 10.50 -5.75 -4.78
N LEU A 270 9.71 -6.61 -4.15
CA LEU A 270 8.31 -6.87 -4.47
C LEU A 270 7.51 -7.01 -3.18
N LEU A 271 6.34 -6.37 -3.13
CA LEU A 271 5.32 -6.60 -2.12
C LEU A 271 4.03 -7.02 -2.81
N ALA A 272 3.44 -8.12 -2.37
CA ALA A 272 2.07 -8.50 -2.72
C ALA A 272 1.24 -8.71 -1.46
N THR A 273 0.05 -8.14 -1.40
CA THR A 273 -0.94 -8.41 -0.35
C THR A 273 -2.21 -8.97 -0.96
N CYS A 274 -2.89 -9.85 -0.21
CA CYS A 274 -4.12 -10.46 -0.66
C CYS A 274 -5.08 -10.63 0.51
N HIS A 275 -6.31 -10.14 0.33
CA HIS A 275 -7.39 -10.21 1.31
C HIS A 275 -8.50 -11.19 0.86
N THR A 276 -8.25 -11.98 -0.17
CA THR A 276 -9.26 -12.85 -0.81
C THR A 276 -9.36 -14.20 -0.07
N PRO A 277 -10.55 -14.57 0.45
CA PRO A 277 -10.75 -15.91 1.00
C PRO A 277 -10.39 -17.00 -0.03
N GLY A 278 -9.58 -17.96 0.40
CA GLY A 278 -9.10 -19.07 -0.44
C GLY A 278 -7.73 -18.85 -1.09
N ILE A 279 -7.17 -17.64 -1.01
CA ILE A 279 -5.76 -17.39 -1.37
C ILE A 279 -4.98 -17.20 -0.07
N ASP A 280 -4.35 -18.28 0.41
CA ASP A 280 -3.50 -18.26 1.59
C ASP A 280 -2.03 -17.93 1.23
N GLN A 281 -1.15 -17.99 2.22
CA GLN A 281 0.28 -17.76 2.05
C GLN A 281 0.91 -18.69 1.01
N SER A 282 0.53 -19.97 1.00
CA SER A 282 1.08 -20.97 0.08
C SER A 282 0.66 -20.68 -1.35
N ALA A 283 -0.63 -20.39 -1.56
CA ALA A 283 -1.17 -20.02 -2.86
C ALA A 283 -0.52 -18.74 -3.40
N LEU A 284 -0.38 -17.70 -2.57
CA LEU A 284 0.27 -16.45 -2.97
C LEU A 284 1.76 -16.67 -3.30
N SER A 285 2.47 -17.47 -2.48
CA SER A 285 3.87 -17.81 -2.75
C SER A 285 4.03 -18.57 -4.06
N ALA A 286 3.12 -19.51 -4.37
CA ALA A 286 3.15 -20.27 -5.62
C ALA A 286 2.94 -19.37 -6.84
N MET A 287 1.95 -18.46 -6.79
CA MET A 287 1.71 -17.50 -7.88
C MET A 287 2.92 -16.59 -8.14
N LEU A 288 3.60 -16.13 -7.08
CA LEU A 288 4.81 -15.31 -7.22
C LEU A 288 6.01 -16.10 -7.74
N ALA A 289 6.16 -17.36 -7.33
CA ALA A 289 7.19 -18.24 -7.85
C ALA A 289 6.96 -18.51 -9.35
N GLU A 290 5.72 -18.69 -9.77
CA GLU A 290 5.37 -18.91 -11.18
C GLU A 290 5.57 -17.64 -12.02
N GLY A 291 4.99 -16.51 -11.61
CA GLY A 291 4.95 -15.32 -12.44
C GLY A 291 6.15 -14.36 -12.33
N VAL A 292 6.97 -14.44 -11.27
CA VAL A 292 8.07 -13.47 -11.05
C VAL A 292 9.43 -14.14 -10.88
N PHE A 293 9.56 -15.10 -9.97
CA PHE A 293 10.88 -15.57 -9.51
C PHE A 293 11.37 -16.85 -10.21
N GLY A 294 10.47 -17.60 -10.85
CA GLY A 294 10.72 -18.96 -11.28
C GLY A 294 10.85 -19.94 -10.10
N HIS A 295 10.68 -21.23 -10.40
CA HIS A 295 10.69 -22.31 -9.40
C HIS A 295 12.05 -22.55 -8.72
N CYS A 296 13.13 -21.98 -9.27
CA CYS A 296 14.49 -22.08 -8.72
C CYS A 296 14.99 -20.78 -8.05
N GLY A 297 14.18 -19.72 -8.05
CA GLY A 297 14.49 -18.46 -7.38
C GLY A 297 14.30 -18.54 -5.87
N GLN A 298 14.87 -17.59 -5.12
CA GLN A 298 14.52 -17.46 -3.71
C GLN A 298 13.05 -17.01 -3.58
N PRO A 299 12.20 -17.78 -2.88
CA PRO A 299 10.79 -17.44 -2.76
C PRO A 299 10.62 -16.17 -1.91
N ALA A 300 9.55 -15.42 -2.19
CA ALA A 300 9.11 -14.35 -1.31
C ALA A 300 8.84 -14.89 0.10
N ALA A 301 9.19 -14.14 1.14
CA ALA A 301 8.75 -14.44 2.49
C ALA A 301 7.28 -14.08 2.64
N THR A 302 6.46 -15.05 3.02
CA THR A 302 5.04 -14.84 3.30
C THR A 302 4.79 -14.65 4.78
N SER A 303 3.74 -13.90 5.11
CA SER A 303 3.25 -13.74 6.47
C SER A 303 1.73 -13.55 6.47
N GLU A 304 1.10 -13.84 7.61
CA GLU A 304 -0.24 -13.34 7.87
C GLU A 304 -0.23 -11.81 7.98
N LEU A 305 -1.29 -11.20 7.47
CA LEU A 305 -1.60 -9.79 7.68
C LEU A 305 -2.66 -9.72 8.78
N GLU A 306 -2.32 -9.15 9.92
CA GLU A 306 -3.17 -9.16 11.11
C GLU A 306 -3.10 -7.82 11.85
N LEU A 307 -4.18 -7.51 12.55
CA LEU A 307 -4.25 -6.43 13.52
C LEU A 307 -4.26 -7.02 14.93
N THR A 308 -3.49 -6.43 15.84
CA THR A 308 -3.47 -6.85 17.23
C THR A 308 -4.21 -5.84 18.08
N ASP A 309 -5.15 -6.30 18.90
CA ASP A 309 -5.84 -5.43 19.85
C ASP A 309 -5.01 -5.14 21.11
N GLN A 310 -5.52 -4.30 22.00
CA GLN A 310 -4.83 -3.96 23.26
C GLN A 310 -4.64 -5.14 24.21
N ALA A 311 -5.41 -6.21 24.06
CA ALA A 311 -5.30 -7.44 24.85
C ALA A 311 -4.38 -8.49 24.20
N GLY A 312 -3.75 -8.17 23.05
CA GLY A 312 -2.87 -9.08 22.32
C GLY A 312 -3.61 -10.10 21.45
N ARG A 313 -4.93 -9.99 21.28
CA ARG A 313 -5.70 -10.85 20.37
C ARG A 313 -5.46 -10.40 18.94
N LYS A 314 -5.36 -11.38 18.04
CA LYS A 314 -5.04 -11.18 16.63
C LYS A 314 -6.31 -11.26 15.78
N LEU A 315 -6.54 -10.24 14.97
CA LEU A 315 -7.61 -10.16 13.98
C LEU A 315 -7.01 -10.39 12.58
N PRO A 316 -7.27 -11.55 11.95
CA PRO A 316 -6.80 -11.83 10.60
C PRO A 316 -7.39 -10.84 9.59
N SER A 317 -6.53 -10.32 8.71
CA SER A 317 -6.91 -9.33 7.69
C SER A 317 -6.50 -9.76 6.28
N GLY A 318 -5.62 -10.75 6.12
CA GLY A 318 -5.20 -11.27 4.81
C GLY A 318 -3.82 -11.90 4.89
N VAL A 319 -3.13 -11.97 3.77
CA VAL A 319 -1.74 -12.45 3.67
C VAL A 319 -0.87 -11.43 2.94
N ALA A 320 0.43 -11.44 3.26
CA ALA A 320 1.43 -10.63 2.60
C ALA A 320 2.58 -11.52 2.11
N ALA A 321 3.23 -11.09 1.03
CA ALA A 321 4.45 -11.68 0.50
C ALA A 321 5.44 -10.57 0.18
N ARG A 322 6.65 -10.65 0.74
CA ARG A 322 7.72 -9.67 0.61
C ARG A 322 8.97 -10.31 0.03
N TRP A 323 9.61 -9.62 -0.90
CA TRP A 323 10.91 -10.00 -1.43
C TRP A 323 11.77 -8.74 -1.61
N PRO A 324 13.06 -8.71 -1.23
CA PRO A 324 13.74 -9.73 -0.43
C PRO A 324 13.16 -9.80 1.01
N ARG A 325 13.67 -10.73 1.83
CA ARG A 325 13.23 -10.88 3.23
C ARG A 325 13.58 -9.64 4.07
#